data_AF-A0A4Y8C8U5-F1
#
_entry.id   AF-A0A4Y8C8U5-F1
#
_cell.length_a   1.000
_cell.length_b   1.000
_cell.length_c   1.000
_cell.angle_alpha   90.00
_cell.angle_beta   90.00
_cell.angle_gamma   90.00
#
_symmetry.space_group_name_H-M   'P 1'
#
loop_
_entity.id
_entity.type
_entity.pdbx_description
1 polymer ?
#
loop_
_entity_poly.entity_id
_entity_poly.type
_entity_poly.pdbx_seq_one_letter_code
_entity_poly.pdbx_strand_id
1 'polypeptide(L)'
;MKQLIMAFSGPSNSGKTTLITKIADNFLQQNLKVLIIKHDPADKAQFDFNGKDSFKFFQSGAEVMVLSPTRTTFFSHENRDILKALKLAPNFDICLVEGLKTLDLPRISVFCKEID
;
A
#
# COMPACT_ATOMS: atom_id res chain seq x y z
N MET A 1 -19.03 1.92 -10.04
CA MET A 1 -17.92 1.75 -11.01
C MET A 1 -17.29 0.39 -10.79
N LYS A 2 -16.64 -0.18 -11.82
CA LYS A 2 -15.85 -1.42 -11.67
C LYS A 2 -14.55 -1.08 -10.95
N GLN A 3 -14.21 -1.84 -9.91
CA GLN A 3 -12.92 -1.70 -9.22
C GLN A 3 -11.78 -2.08 -10.15
N LEU A 4 -10.77 -1.23 -10.24
CA LEU A 4 -9.56 -1.46 -11.04
C LEU A 4 -8.36 -1.70 -10.13
N ILE A 5 -7.51 -2.66 -10.49
CA ILE A 5 -6.28 -2.98 -9.77
C ILE A 5 -5.14 -2.96 -10.77
N MET A 6 -4.10 -2.17 -10.49
CA MET A 6 -2.93 -2.03 -11.34
C MET A 6 -1.66 -2.15 -10.52
N ALA A 7 -0.78 -3.05 -10.93
CA ALA A 7 0.51 -3.29 -10.28
C ALA A 7 1.65 -2.51 -10.94
N PHE A 8 2.65 -2.19 -10.15
CA PHE A 8 3.85 -1.47 -10.56
C PHE A 8 5.08 -2.25 -10.12
N SER A 9 5.99 -2.49 -11.06
CA SER A 9 7.27 -3.18 -10.85
C SER A 9 8.43 -2.41 -11.44
N GLY A 10 9.65 -2.83 -11.09
CA GLY A 10 10.89 -2.26 -11.62
C GLY A 10 11.99 -2.14 -10.56
N PRO A 11 13.23 -1.87 -10.98
CA PRO A 11 14.40 -1.78 -10.10
C PRO A 11 14.23 -0.73 -8.99
N SER A 12 14.98 -0.86 -7.89
CA SER A 12 15.04 0.22 -6.90
C SER A 12 15.48 1.53 -7.54
N ASN A 13 14.98 2.66 -7.06
CA ASN A 13 15.28 3.99 -7.59
C ASN A 13 14.90 4.23 -9.07
N SER A 14 14.04 3.40 -9.68
CA SER A 14 13.58 3.62 -11.06
C SER A 14 12.51 4.70 -11.22
N GLY A 15 12.06 5.34 -10.13
CA GLY A 15 10.99 6.35 -10.15
C GLY A 15 9.57 5.81 -9.93
N LYS A 16 9.41 4.51 -9.61
CA LYS A 16 8.10 3.88 -9.32
C LYS A 16 7.25 4.68 -8.35
N THR A 17 7.78 4.97 -7.17
CA THR A 17 7.02 5.68 -6.13
C THR A 17 6.55 7.04 -6.63
N THR A 18 7.41 7.79 -7.33
CA THR A 18 7.05 9.08 -7.94
C THR A 18 5.95 8.95 -8.99
N LEU A 19 5.98 7.90 -9.81
CA LEU A 19 4.93 7.65 -10.79
C LEU A 19 3.59 7.33 -10.10
N ILE A 20 3.62 6.40 -9.14
CA ILE A 20 2.43 5.96 -8.38
C ILE A 20 1.79 7.14 -7.66
N THR A 21 2.57 7.99 -6.98
CA THR A 21 2.04 9.15 -6.26
C THR A 21 1.38 10.15 -7.22
N LYS A 22 2.00 10.45 -8.37
CA LYS A 22 1.40 11.35 -9.37
C LYS A 22 0.10 10.80 -9.96
N ILE A 23 0.03 9.51 -10.23
CA ILE A 23 -1.18 8.84 -10.70
C ILE A 23 -2.27 8.91 -9.62
N ALA A 24 -1.92 8.59 -8.36
CA ALA A 24 -2.85 8.67 -7.24
C ALA A 24 -3.41 10.07 -7.05
N ASP A 25 -2.55 11.10 -7.06
CA ASP A 25 -2.95 12.50 -6.92
C ASP A 25 -3.95 12.92 -8.01
N ASN A 26 -3.71 12.50 -9.26
CA ASN A 26 -4.61 12.79 -10.37
C ASN A 26 -6.00 12.13 -10.21
N PHE A 27 -6.05 10.89 -9.70
CA PHE A 27 -7.32 10.21 -9.42
C PHE A 27 -8.05 10.79 -8.20
N LEU A 28 -7.33 11.17 -7.15
CA LEU A 28 -7.89 11.83 -5.99
C LEU A 28 -8.53 13.19 -6.36
N GLN A 29 -7.89 13.97 -7.23
CA GLN A 29 -8.45 15.22 -7.77
C GLN A 29 -9.75 15.02 -8.56
N GLN A 30 -10.00 13.81 -9.07
CA GLN A 30 -11.23 13.43 -9.74
C GLN A 30 -12.29 12.86 -8.77
N ASN A 31 -12.06 12.96 -7.45
CA ASN A 31 -12.90 12.39 -6.39
C ASN A 31 -13.03 10.87 -6.43
N LEU A 32 -12.07 10.16 -7.03
CA LEU A 32 -12.02 8.69 -6.99
C LEU A 32 -11.41 8.24 -5.67
N LYS A 33 -11.91 7.12 -5.15
CA LYS A 33 -11.35 6.47 -3.96
C LYS A 33 -10.13 5.66 -4.37
N VAL A 34 -8.94 6.11 -3.95
CA VAL A 34 -7.68 5.45 -4.27
C VAL A 34 -7.18 4.62 -3.09
N LEU A 35 -6.89 3.35 -3.32
CA LEU A 35 -6.17 2.46 -2.42
C LEU A 35 -4.74 2.27 -2.94
N ILE A 36 -3.75 2.31 -2.06
CA ILE A 36 -2.36 1.97 -2.41
C ILE A 36 -1.92 0.81 -1.52
N ILE A 37 -1.50 -0.29 -2.15
CA ILE A 37 -0.90 -1.43 -1.47
C ILE A 37 0.58 -1.45 -1.81
N LYS A 38 1.43 -1.30 -0.81
CA LYS A 38 2.88 -1.47 -0.96
C LYS A 38 3.31 -2.77 -0.32
N HIS A 39 3.93 -3.65 -1.10
CA HIS A 39 4.55 -4.85 -0.58
C HIS A 39 6.01 -4.59 -0.23
N ASP A 40 6.33 -4.67 1.06
CA ASP A 40 7.68 -4.51 1.58
C ASP A 40 8.25 -5.86 2.03
N PRO A 41 8.89 -6.63 1.12
CA PRO A 41 9.43 -7.94 1.47
C PRO A 41 10.61 -7.88 2.45
N ALA A 42 11.20 -6.70 2.68
CA ALA A 42 12.34 -6.53 3.55
C ALA A 42 11.96 -6.06 4.97
N ASP A 43 10.67 -5.87 5.24
CA ASP A 43 10.12 -5.40 6.52
C ASP A 43 10.83 -4.17 7.09
N LYS A 44 11.07 -3.18 6.22
CA LYS A 44 11.77 -1.93 6.55
C LYS A 44 10.82 -0.77 6.81
N ALA A 45 9.55 -0.90 6.44
CA ALA A 45 8.56 0.15 6.57
C ALA A 45 8.19 0.35 8.04
N GLN A 46 8.51 1.51 8.59
CA GLN A 46 8.10 1.92 9.93
C GLN A 46 7.03 3.01 9.84
N PHE A 47 5.85 2.74 10.42
CA PHE A 47 4.71 3.65 10.43
C PHE A 47 4.32 4.15 11.82
N ASP A 48 4.89 3.58 12.88
CA ASP A 48 4.77 4.10 14.25
C ASP A 48 6.14 4.39 14.83
N PHE A 49 6.18 5.26 15.84
CA PHE A 49 7.41 5.66 16.52
C PHE A 49 7.59 4.88 17.83
N ASN A 50 8.79 4.37 18.05
CA ASN A 50 9.17 3.73 19.31
C ASN A 50 8.84 4.66 20.50
N GLY A 51 8.13 4.12 21.50
CA GLY A 51 7.82 4.82 22.76
C GLY A 51 6.38 5.31 22.92
N LYS A 52 5.53 5.21 21.88
CA LYS A 52 4.09 5.51 21.99
C LYS A 52 3.29 4.35 22.60
N ASP A 53 2.11 4.64 23.13
CA ASP A 53 1.23 3.62 23.71
C ASP A 53 0.74 2.62 22.66
N SER A 54 0.46 3.07 21.43
CA SER A 54 0.12 2.20 20.29
C SER A 54 1.20 1.15 20.01
N PHE A 55 2.47 1.55 20.11
CA PHE A 55 3.60 0.64 19.96
C PHE A 55 3.67 -0.39 21.09
N LYS A 56 3.47 0.04 22.35
CA LYS A 56 3.42 -0.88 23.50
C LYS A 56 2.23 -1.86 23.41
N PHE A 57 1.08 -1.39 22.96
CA PHE A 57 -0.08 -2.26 22.72
C PHE A 57 0.24 -3.31 21.65
N PHE A 58 0.88 -2.93 20.55
CA PHE A 58 1.24 -3.88 19.50
C PHE A 58 2.30 -4.89 19.98
N GLN A 59 3.25 -4.47 20.82
CA GLN A 59 4.22 -5.39 21.44
C GLN A 59 3.57 -6.44 22.35
N SER A 60 2.35 -6.21 22.86
CA SER A 60 1.63 -7.18 23.67
C SER A 60 1.10 -8.39 22.89
N GLY A 61 1.20 -8.36 21.55
CA GLY A 61 0.60 -9.38 20.67
C GLY A 61 -0.86 -9.10 20.31
N ALA A 62 -1.42 -7.97 20.77
CA ALA A 62 -2.76 -7.55 20.41
C ALA A 62 -2.78 -6.91 19.02
N GLU A 63 -3.88 -7.13 18.30
CA GLU A 63 -4.23 -6.31 17.15
C GLU A 63 -4.58 -4.89 17.63
N VAL A 64 -4.04 -3.85 16.99
CA VAL A 64 -4.19 -2.46 17.46
C VAL A 64 -4.86 -1.61 16.40
N MET A 65 -5.96 -0.97 16.78
CA MET A 65 -6.61 0.09 15.99
C MET A 65 -6.47 1.43 16.70
N VAL A 66 -5.96 2.43 15.99
CA VAL A 66 -5.88 3.81 16.46
C VAL A 66 -6.88 4.65 15.68
N LEU A 67 -7.87 5.19 16.38
CA LEU A 67 -8.89 6.07 15.80
C LEU A 67 -8.52 7.52 16.05
N SER A 68 -8.59 8.36 15.03
CA SER A 68 -8.36 9.80 15.10
C SER A 68 -9.43 10.53 14.28
N PRO A 69 -9.71 11.81 14.55
CA PRO A 69 -10.72 12.57 13.78
C PRO A 69 -10.50 12.58 12.26
N THR A 70 -9.25 12.39 11.82
CA THR A 70 -8.86 12.49 10.41
C THR A 70 -8.34 11.18 9.80
N ARG A 71 -8.13 10.12 10.60
CA ARG A 71 -7.58 8.86 10.11
C ARG A 71 -7.84 7.68 11.04
N THR A 72 -7.74 6.49 10.47
CA THR A 72 -7.69 5.23 11.21
C THR A 72 -6.42 4.49 10.82
N THR A 73 -5.69 4.00 11.81
CA THR A 73 -4.51 3.14 11.62
C THR A 73 -4.78 1.77 12.21
N PHE A 74 -4.41 0.72 11.48
CA PHE A 74 -4.54 -0.67 11.92
C PHE A 74 -3.18 -1.37 11.86
N PHE A 75 -2.73 -1.89 13.00
CA PHE A 75 -1.53 -2.72 13.12
C PHE A 75 -1.95 -4.17 13.38
N SER A 76 -1.43 -5.07 12.55
CA SER A 76 -1.79 -6.49 12.57
C SER A 76 -0.55 -7.36 12.60
N HIS A 77 -0.59 -8.44 13.37
CA HIS A 77 0.43 -9.50 13.34
C HIS A 77 0.16 -10.52 12.23
N GLU A 78 -1.04 -10.52 11.63
CA GLU A 78 -1.39 -11.43 10.55
C GLU A 78 -0.68 -11.03 9.25
N ASN A 79 0.10 -11.96 8.68
CA ASN A 79 0.56 -11.84 7.31
C ASN A 79 -0.62 -11.99 6.34
N ARG A 80 -0.84 -10.99 5.48
CA ARG A 80 -1.94 -10.97 4.51
C ARG A 80 -1.42 -10.97 3.08
N ASP A 81 -2.01 -11.84 2.27
CA ASP A 81 -1.95 -11.69 0.82
C ASP A 81 -2.81 -10.50 0.34
N ILE A 82 -2.69 -10.18 -0.95
CA ILE A 82 -3.42 -9.06 -1.54
C ILE A 82 -4.95 -9.21 -1.46
N LEU A 83 -5.49 -10.43 -1.61
CA LEU A 83 -6.93 -10.66 -1.59
C LEU A 83 -7.49 -10.39 -0.20
N LYS A 84 -6.79 -10.82 0.86
CA LYS A 84 -7.14 -10.50 2.24
C LYS A 84 -6.99 -9.00 2.53
N ALA A 85 -5.94 -8.35 2.02
CA ALA A 85 -5.74 -6.91 2.20
C ALA A 85 -6.88 -6.09 1.56
N LEU A 86 -7.32 -6.45 0.35
CA LEU A 86 -8.44 -5.79 -0.33
C LEU A 86 -9.77 -5.91 0.44
N LYS A 87 -9.96 -7.00 1.20
CA LYS A 87 -11.15 -7.18 2.06
C LYS A 87 -11.16 -6.26 3.27
N LEU A 88 -10.00 -5.79 3.74
CA LEU A 88 -9.92 -4.83 4.86
C LEU A 88 -10.30 -3.41 4.43
N ALA A 89 -10.05 -3.07 3.17
CA ALA A 89 -10.36 -1.76 2.60
C ALA A 89 -11.18 -1.92 1.31
N PRO A 90 -12.43 -2.42 1.38
CA PRO A 90 -13.20 -2.78 0.19
C PRO A 90 -13.72 -1.57 -0.60
N ASN A 91 -13.68 -0.37 -0.02
CA ASN A 91 -14.28 0.84 -0.58
C ASN A 91 -13.26 1.67 -1.37
N PHE A 92 -12.91 1.19 -2.58
CA PHE A 92 -12.05 1.90 -3.53
C PHE A 92 -12.60 1.79 -4.95
N ASP A 93 -12.23 2.75 -5.80
CA ASP A 93 -12.45 2.70 -7.25
C ASP A 93 -11.19 2.19 -7.97
N ILE A 94 -10.01 2.58 -7.49
CA ILE A 94 -8.70 2.21 -8.06
C ILE A 94 -7.74 1.76 -6.95
N CYS A 95 -7.10 0.60 -7.13
CA CYS A 95 -6.03 0.10 -6.29
C CYS A 95 -4.70 0.09 -7.05
N LEU A 96 -3.71 0.83 -6.56
CA LEU A 96 -2.35 0.86 -7.08
C LEU A 96 -1.45 -0.02 -6.21
N VAL A 97 -0.79 -1.00 -6.81
CA VAL A 97 0.00 -2.00 -6.09
C VAL A 97 1.48 -1.81 -6.40
N GLU A 98 2.28 -1.40 -5.41
CA GLU A 98 3.74 -1.36 -5.55
C GLU A 98 4.35 -2.70 -5.13
N GLY A 99 4.95 -3.42 -6.09
CA GLY A 99 5.62 -4.70 -5.85
C GLY A 99 4.84 -5.92 -6.34
N LEU A 100 4.89 -6.99 -5.53
CA LEU A 100 4.20 -8.28 -5.77
C LEU A 100 4.41 -8.83 -7.19
N LYS A 101 5.68 -9.00 -7.61
CA LYS A 101 6.04 -9.34 -9.01
C LYS A 101 5.39 -10.63 -9.54
N THR A 102 5.03 -11.57 -8.66
CA THR A 102 4.51 -12.89 -9.01
C THR A 102 2.99 -12.94 -9.17
N LEU A 103 2.26 -11.88 -8.79
CA LEU A 103 0.82 -11.82 -8.95
C LEU A 103 0.43 -11.48 -10.39
N ASP A 104 -0.53 -12.23 -10.93
CA ASP A 104 -1.15 -12.02 -12.23
C ASP A 104 -2.13 -10.85 -12.16
N LEU A 105 -1.58 -9.65 -12.23
CA LEU A 105 -2.29 -8.38 -12.25
C LEU A 105 -1.85 -7.56 -13.47
N PRO A 106 -2.73 -6.76 -14.09
CA PRO A 106 -2.32 -5.75 -15.06
C PRO A 106 -1.19 -4.90 -14.48
N ARG A 107 -0.08 -4.77 -15.22
CA ARG A 107 1.19 -4.31 -14.65
C ARG A 107 1.89 -3.29 -15.54
N ILE A 108 2.41 -2.25 -14.90
CA ILE A 108 3.33 -1.28 -15.49
C ILE A 108 4.72 -1.52 -14.89
N SER A 109 5.71 -1.78 -15.73
CA SER A 109 7.11 -1.85 -15.30
C SER A 109 7.82 -0.53 -15.57
N VAL A 110 8.47 0.02 -14.55
CA VAL A 110 9.14 1.31 -14.59
C VAL A 110 10.64 1.11 -14.52
N PHE A 111 11.33 1.56 -15.55
CA PHE A 111 12.77 1.46 -15.72
C PHE A 111 13.38 2.84 -15.92
N CYS A 112 14.65 2.98 -15.54
CA CYS A 112 15.42 4.20 -15.75
C CYS A 112 16.73 3.81 -16.42
N LYS A 113 17.03 4.44 -17.55
CA LYS A 113 18.18 4.18 -18.46
C LYS A 113 18.12 2.85 -19.21
N GLU A 114 17.89 1.74 -18.53
CA GLU A 114 17.98 0.39 -19.12
C GLU A 114 16.82 -0.49 -18.67
N ILE A 115 16.42 -1.43 -19.54
CA ILE A 115 15.37 -2.43 -19.28
C ILE A 115 16.08 -3.73 -18.89
N ASP A 116 15.64 -4.35 -17.79
CA ASP A 116 16.08 -5.68 -17.34
C ASP A 116 15.42 -6.81 -18.15
#